data_AF-A0A1V6RT25-F1
#
_entry.id   AF-A0A1V6RT25-F1
#
_cell.length_a   1.000
_cell.length_b   1.000
_cell.length_c   1.000
_cell.angle_alpha   90.00
_cell.angle_beta   90.00
_cell.angle_gamma   90.00
#
_symmetry.space_group_name_H-M   'P 1'
#
loop_
_entity.id
_entity.type
_entity.pdbx_description
1 polymer ?
#
loop_
_entity_poly.entity_id
_entity_poly.type
_entity_poly.pdbx_seq_one_letter_code
_entity_poly.pdbx_strand_id
1 'polypeptide(L)'
;MSAQHAPDLQPELQDNYPEPSKEAYKWPDINLEDLTTPKLFLILLNARGRNPPSLFVGSDNDSYEVGYLNGKISLISLEKHTMMSTGRDNAKEYGNIFEWKNHREAHHWFISGRGLSPGEGSA
;
A
#
# COMPACT_ATOMS: atom_id res chain seq x y z
N MET A 1 9.68 -23.63 -22.45
CA MET A 1 9.50 -22.22 -22.07
C MET A 1 9.30 -22.22 -20.57
N SER A 2 10.28 -21.70 -19.84
CA SER A 2 10.24 -21.63 -18.37
C SER A 2 9.28 -20.51 -18.00
N ALA A 3 8.21 -20.82 -17.28
CA ALA A 3 7.37 -19.81 -16.66
C ALA A 3 8.16 -19.25 -15.47
N GLN A 4 8.93 -18.18 -15.72
CA GLN A 4 9.48 -17.36 -14.64
C GLN A 4 8.30 -16.68 -13.94
N HIS A 5 7.89 -17.26 -12.81
CA HIS A 5 6.89 -16.73 -11.91
C HIS A 5 7.51 -15.50 -11.22
N ALA A 6 7.00 -14.29 -11.51
CA ALA A 6 7.41 -13.00 -10.94
C ALA A 6 8.83 -12.48 -11.29
N PRO A 7 9.06 -12.02 -12.53
CA PRO A 7 10.33 -11.43 -12.93
C PRO A 7 10.44 -9.92 -12.73
N ASP A 8 9.45 -9.19 -12.22
CA ASP A 8 9.45 -7.70 -12.29
C ASP A 8 9.99 -6.99 -11.03
N LEU A 9 10.68 -7.72 -10.15
CA LEU A 9 11.51 -7.14 -9.07
C LEU A 9 12.92 -7.73 -9.02
N GLN A 10 13.20 -8.76 -9.82
CA GLN A 10 14.46 -9.51 -9.79
C GLN A 10 15.57 -8.90 -10.68
N PRO A 11 15.30 -8.43 -11.91
CA PRO A 11 16.30 -7.80 -12.76
C PRO A 11 16.56 -6.34 -12.36
N GLU A 12 15.63 -5.63 -11.72
CA GLU A 12 15.88 -4.21 -11.36
C GLU A 12 16.72 -4.01 -10.08
N LEU A 13 17.05 -5.08 -9.37
CA LEU A 13 18.02 -5.07 -8.27
C LEU A 13 19.48 -5.30 -8.75
N GLN A 14 19.70 -5.41 -10.06
CA GLN A 14 21.05 -5.51 -10.64
C GLN A 14 21.57 -4.12 -11.04
N ASP A 15 22.80 -3.81 -10.62
CA ASP A 15 23.51 -2.53 -10.81
C ASP A 15 23.53 -1.94 -12.24
N ASN A 16 23.09 -2.69 -13.25
CA ASN A 16 23.11 -2.31 -14.67
C ASN A 16 21.72 -2.01 -15.26
N TYR A 17 20.64 -2.08 -14.48
CA TYR A 17 19.30 -1.72 -14.94
C TYR A 17 18.94 -0.28 -14.56
N PRO A 18 18.14 0.43 -15.38
CA PRO A 18 17.64 1.74 -14.99
C PRO A 18 16.85 1.63 -13.69
N GLU A 19 17.18 2.48 -12.72
CA GLU A 19 16.43 2.60 -11.46
C GLU A 19 14.91 2.68 -11.73
N PRO A 20 14.08 1.87 -11.06
CA PRO A 20 12.64 1.91 -11.26
C PRO A 20 12.07 3.30 -10.97
N SER A 21 11.04 3.69 -11.72
CA SER A 21 10.35 4.94 -11.45
C SER A 21 9.61 4.87 -10.11
N LYS A 22 9.34 6.03 -9.50
CA LYS A 22 8.61 6.10 -8.23
C LYS A 22 7.24 5.42 -8.31
N GLU A 23 6.62 5.42 -9.49
CA GLU A 23 5.32 4.83 -9.77
C GLU A 23 5.35 3.30 -9.65
N ALA A 24 6.45 2.65 -10.03
CA ALA A 24 6.60 1.19 -9.90
C ALA A 24 6.51 0.75 -8.43
N TYR A 25 7.05 1.55 -7.51
CA TYR A 25 6.96 1.29 -6.07
C TYR A 25 5.58 1.61 -5.47
N LYS A 26 4.75 2.42 -6.14
CA LYS A 26 3.39 2.75 -5.68
C LYS A 26 2.37 1.68 -6.09
N TRP A 27 2.64 0.97 -7.18
CA TRP A 27 1.73 -0.02 -7.76
C TRP A 27 2.47 -1.33 -8.09
N PRO A 28 3.11 -1.97 -7.10
CA PRO A 28 3.89 -3.19 -7.36
C PRO A 28 3.03 -4.36 -7.84
N ASP A 29 1.72 -4.32 -7.59
CA ASP A 29 0.75 -5.32 -8.03
C ASP A 29 0.27 -5.14 -9.48
N ILE A 30 0.78 -4.15 -10.22
CA ILE A 30 0.40 -3.89 -11.62
C ILE A 30 1.66 -3.82 -12.48
N ASN A 31 1.83 -4.79 -13.38
CA ASN A 31 2.92 -4.80 -14.35
C ASN A 31 2.43 -4.65 -15.81
N LEU A 32 3.35 -4.61 -16.77
CA LEU A 32 3.01 -4.52 -18.20
C LEU A 32 2.29 -5.80 -18.72
N GLU A 33 2.55 -6.96 -18.13
CA GLU A 33 1.89 -8.22 -18.51
C GLU A 33 0.40 -8.21 -18.12
N ASP A 34 0.06 -7.61 -16.97
CA ASP A 34 -1.31 -7.43 -16.49
C ASP A 34 -2.12 -6.49 -17.39
N LEU A 35 -1.44 -5.51 -18.00
CA LEU A 35 -2.04 -4.56 -18.93
C LEU A 35 -2.20 -5.12 -20.34
N THR A 36 -1.31 -6.04 -20.75
CA THR A 36 -1.35 -6.69 -22.07
C THR A 36 -2.25 -7.94 -22.09
N THR A 37 -2.41 -8.61 -20.94
CA THR A 37 -3.32 -9.75 -20.76
C THR A 37 -4.49 -9.35 -19.85
N PRO A 38 -5.67 -9.00 -20.41
CA PRO A 38 -6.70 -8.24 -19.70
C PRO A 38 -7.32 -8.94 -18.47
N LYS A 39 -7.08 -10.24 -18.28
CA LYS A 39 -7.74 -11.03 -17.24
C LYS A 39 -7.32 -10.62 -15.83
N LEU A 40 -6.04 -10.42 -15.57
CA LEU A 40 -5.53 -10.16 -14.21
C LEU A 40 -5.91 -8.76 -13.72
N PHE A 41 -5.71 -7.75 -14.56
CA PHE A 41 -6.14 -6.38 -14.24
C PHE A 41 -7.66 -6.28 -13.97
N LEU A 42 -8.49 -6.97 -14.76
CA LEU A 42 -9.94 -7.02 -14.51
C LEU A 42 -10.29 -7.76 -13.21
N ILE A 43 -9.54 -8.80 -12.82
CA ILE A 43 -9.73 -9.48 -11.54
C ILE A 43 -9.36 -8.54 -10.38
N LEU A 44 -8.24 -7.82 -10.47
CA LEU A 44 -7.82 -6.84 -9.47
C LEU A 44 -8.89 -5.76 -9.28
N LEU A 45 -9.37 -5.15 -10.37
CA LEU A 45 -10.44 -4.14 -10.32
C LEU A 45 -11.74 -4.71 -9.77
N ASN A 46 -12.12 -5.92 -10.17
CA ASN A 46 -13.33 -6.57 -9.68
C ASN A 46 -13.24 -6.86 -8.17
N ALA A 47 -12.10 -7.34 -7.69
CA ALA A 47 -11.86 -7.58 -6.27
C ALA A 47 -11.97 -6.27 -5.49
N ARG A 48 -11.26 -5.21 -5.90
CA ARG A 48 -11.27 -3.90 -5.22
C ARG A 48 -12.60 -3.17 -5.33
N GLY A 49 -13.35 -3.35 -6.42
CA GLY A 49 -14.66 -2.71 -6.62
C GLY A 49 -15.82 -3.36 -5.85
N ARG A 50 -15.66 -4.62 -5.41
CA ARG A 50 -16.72 -5.39 -4.71
C ARG A 50 -16.44 -5.66 -3.24
N ASN A 51 -15.30 -5.20 -2.73
CA ASN A 51 -14.88 -5.42 -1.36
C ASN A 51 -14.47 -4.09 -0.71
N PRO A 52 -14.63 -3.93 0.62
CA PRO A 52 -14.24 -2.71 1.29
C PRO A 52 -12.71 -2.55 1.28
N PRO A 53 -12.20 -1.31 1.22
CA PRO A 53 -10.76 -1.03 1.14
C PRO A 53 -9.99 -1.51 2.39
N SER A 54 -10.67 -1.64 3.54
CA SER A 54 -10.14 -2.21 4.77
C SER A 54 -9.59 -3.64 4.63
N LEU A 55 -10.04 -4.41 3.63
CA LEU A 55 -9.52 -5.76 3.37
C LEU A 55 -8.16 -5.76 2.68
N PHE A 56 -7.80 -4.66 2.01
CA PHE A 56 -6.57 -4.54 1.22
C PHE A 56 -5.53 -3.67 1.89
N VAL A 57 -5.91 -2.85 2.88
CA VAL A 57 -5.00 -1.85 3.47
C VAL A 57 -3.70 -2.45 4.03
N GLY A 58 -3.75 -3.66 4.58
CA GLY A 58 -2.56 -4.35 5.07
C GLY A 58 -1.60 -4.70 3.94
N SER A 59 -2.10 -5.39 2.91
CA SER A 59 -1.29 -5.74 1.74
C SER A 59 -0.80 -4.51 1.00
N ASP A 60 -1.63 -3.48 0.87
CA ASP A 60 -1.27 -2.21 0.23
C ASP A 60 -0.11 -1.53 1.00
N ASN A 61 -0.12 -1.63 2.34
CA ASN A 61 0.94 -1.08 3.18
C ASN A 61 2.26 -1.85 3.05
N ASP A 62 2.22 -3.17 2.99
CA ASP A 62 3.39 -4.01 2.79
C ASP A 62 3.99 -3.81 1.39
N SER A 63 3.13 -3.62 0.39
CA SER A 63 3.51 -3.47 -1.03
C SER A 63 4.42 -2.27 -1.29
N TYR A 64 4.15 -1.09 -0.70
CA TYR A 64 4.97 0.10 -0.95
C TYR A 64 6.23 0.17 -0.05
N GLU A 65 6.35 -0.70 0.98
CA GLU A 65 7.42 -0.66 1.98
C GLU A 65 8.82 -0.70 1.33
N VAL A 66 8.99 -1.50 0.27
CA VAL A 66 10.24 -1.56 -0.50
C VAL A 66 10.63 -0.21 -1.07
N GLY A 67 9.68 0.56 -1.60
CA GLY A 67 9.94 1.91 -2.09
C GLY A 67 10.25 2.90 -0.98
N TYR A 68 9.62 2.74 0.18
CA TYR A 68 9.88 3.56 1.35
C TYR A 68 11.28 3.33 1.93
N LEU A 69 11.67 2.07 2.15
CA LEU A 69 12.97 1.68 2.69
C LEU A 69 14.14 2.10 1.78
N ASN A 70 13.92 2.14 0.47
CA ASN A 70 14.90 2.61 -0.51
C ASN A 70 14.84 4.13 -0.79
N GLY A 71 14.04 4.89 -0.03
CA GLY A 71 13.91 6.34 -0.17
C GLY A 71 13.25 6.82 -1.46
N LYS A 72 12.61 5.92 -2.21
CA LYS A 72 11.89 6.21 -3.46
C LYS A 72 10.49 6.76 -3.19
N ILE A 73 9.89 6.32 -2.08
CA ILE A 73 8.64 6.83 -1.55
C ILE A 73 8.93 7.65 -0.29
N SER A 74 8.41 8.87 -0.27
CA SER A 74 8.44 9.73 0.91
C SER A 74 7.02 9.87 1.43
N LEU A 75 6.84 9.53 2.71
CA LEU A 75 5.56 9.64 3.40
C LEU A 75 5.51 10.96 4.18
N ILE A 76 4.40 11.66 4.06
CA ILE A 76 4.16 12.86 4.87
C ILE A 76 3.72 12.40 6.25
N SER A 77 4.55 12.60 7.26
CA SER A 77 4.18 12.26 8.64
C SER A 77 3.32 13.36 9.26
N LEU A 78 2.20 12.95 9.86
CA LEU A 78 1.44 13.77 10.79
C LEU A 78 1.65 13.19 12.19
N GLU A 79 2.58 13.77 12.95
CA GLU A 79 2.99 13.26 14.25
C GLU A 79 1.83 13.12 15.24
N LYS A 80 1.87 12.07 16.08
CA LYS A 80 0.91 11.83 17.17
C LYS A 80 -0.54 11.72 16.73
N HIS A 81 -0.74 11.26 15.50
CA HIS A 81 -2.04 10.92 14.94
C HIS A 81 -2.02 9.48 14.44
N THR A 82 -3.18 8.84 14.50
CA THR A 82 -3.40 7.51 13.94
C THR A 82 -4.54 7.58 12.94
N MET A 83 -4.30 7.13 11.71
CA MET A 83 -5.35 6.89 10.72
C MET A 83 -5.92 5.48 10.91
N MET A 84 -7.24 5.36 10.89
CA MET A 84 -7.94 4.09 11.02
C MET A 84 -8.57 3.65 9.69
N SER A 85 -8.18 2.46 9.25
CA SER A 85 -8.71 1.81 8.04
C SER A 85 -9.18 0.39 8.34
N THR A 86 -8.51 -0.33 9.25
CA THR A 86 -8.85 -1.69 9.66
C THR A 86 -10.23 -1.78 10.30
N GLY A 87 -11.11 -2.61 9.71
CA GLY A 87 -12.48 -2.82 10.18
C GLY A 87 -13.40 -1.60 10.00
N ARG A 88 -13.04 -0.66 9.11
CA ARG A 88 -13.84 0.53 8.78
C ARG A 88 -14.35 0.41 7.34
N ASP A 89 -15.51 -0.19 7.14
CA ASP A 89 -15.95 -0.58 5.78
C ASP A 89 -16.83 0.46 5.09
N ASN A 90 -17.08 1.60 5.75
CA ASN A 90 -17.91 2.67 5.21
C ASN A 90 -17.12 3.98 5.06
N ALA A 91 -17.55 4.81 4.11
CA ALA A 91 -16.86 6.05 3.75
C ALA A 91 -16.82 7.11 4.86
N LYS A 92 -17.65 7.00 5.92
CA LYS A 92 -17.64 7.94 7.05
C LYS A 92 -16.58 7.61 8.09
N GLU A 93 -16.10 6.37 8.09
CA GLU A 93 -15.19 5.87 9.11
C GLU A 93 -13.81 5.52 8.55
N TYR A 94 -13.75 5.08 7.30
CA TYR A 94 -12.51 4.72 6.64
C TYR A 94 -11.61 5.94 6.46
N GLY A 95 -10.36 5.83 6.90
CA GLY A 95 -9.37 6.91 6.80
C GLY A 95 -9.52 7.98 7.88
N ASN A 96 -10.39 7.80 8.88
CA ASN A 96 -10.51 8.76 9.97
C ASN A 96 -9.20 8.86 10.75
N ILE A 97 -8.79 10.10 11.03
CA ILE A 97 -7.55 10.43 11.72
C ILE A 97 -7.87 10.85 13.15
N PHE A 98 -7.16 10.26 14.12
CA PHE A 98 -7.35 10.48 15.54
C PHE A 98 -6.07 11.00 16.19
N GLU A 99 -6.14 12.18 16.81
CA GLU A 99 -5.05 12.73 17.62
C GLU A 99 -4.92 11.95 18.94
N TRP A 100 -3.70 11.52 19.29
CA TRP A 100 -3.45 10.72 20.50
C TRP A 100 -3.85 11.43 21.79
N LYS A 101 -3.79 12.77 21.82
CA LYS A 101 -4.15 13.58 22.97
C LYS A 101 -5.65 13.49 23.30
N ASN A 102 -6.49 13.45 22.26
CA ASN A 102 -7.95 13.49 22.42
C ASN A 102 -8.57 12.08 22.35
N HIS A 103 -7.83 11.10 21.82
CA HIS A 103 -8.26 9.71 21.70
C HIS A 103 -7.22 8.78 22.31
N ARG A 104 -7.49 8.33 23.53
CA ARG A 104 -6.57 7.53 24.35
C ARG A 104 -6.18 6.21 23.68
N GLU A 105 -7.06 5.65 22.85
CA GLU A 105 -6.86 4.42 22.11
C GLU A 105 -6.03 4.60 20.84
N ALA A 106 -5.92 5.83 20.31
CA ALA A 106 -5.30 6.07 19.01
C ALA A 106 -3.82 5.67 18.99
N HIS A 107 -3.07 6.01 20.04
CA HIS A 107 -1.69 5.56 20.17
C HIS A 107 -1.59 4.02 20.23
N HIS A 108 -2.51 3.37 20.95
CA HIS A 108 -2.53 1.91 21.04
C HIS A 108 -2.82 1.25 19.67
N TRP A 109 -3.73 1.81 18.88
CA TRP A 109 -4.00 1.30 17.53
C TRP A 109 -2.78 1.39 16.62
N PHE A 110 -2.00 2.46 16.73
CA PHE A 110 -0.76 2.61 15.98
C PHE A 110 0.28 1.56 16.38
N ILE A 111 0.62 1.45 17.67
CA ILE A 111 1.66 0.51 18.13
C ILE A 111 1.27 -0.97 17.96
N SER A 112 -0.03 -1.26 17.85
CA SER A 112 -0.52 -2.63 17.62
C SER A 112 -0.62 -2.99 16.14
N GLY A 113 -0.31 -2.07 15.22
CA GLY A 113 -0.49 -2.26 13.78
C GLY A 113 -1.95 -2.27 13.33
N ARG A 114 -2.90 -1.96 14.23
CA ARG A 114 -4.32 -1.86 13.88
C ARG A 114 -4.63 -0.60 13.07
N GLY A 115 -3.92 0.48 13.38
CA GLY A 115 -3.96 1.75 12.66
C GLY A 115 -2.59 2.12 12.11
N LEU A 116 -2.57 3.10 11.24
CA LEU A 116 -1.41 3.53 10.47
C LEU A 116 -1.07 4.98 10.84
N SER A 117 0.14 5.43 10.55
CA SER A 117 0.37 6.87 10.43
C SER A 117 -0.43 7.40 9.24
N PRO A 118 -0.90 8.66 9.28
CA PRO A 118 -1.64 9.23 8.15
C PRO A 118 -0.85 9.27 6.82
N GLY A 119 0.48 9.33 6.89
CA GLY A 119 1.34 9.29 5.72
C GLY A 119 1.30 7.96 4.98
N GLU A 120 1.37 6.86 5.74
CA GLU A 120 1.31 5.49 5.21
C GLU A 120 -0.02 5.21 4.50
N GLY A 121 -1.14 5.75 5.01
CA GLY A 121 -2.45 5.65 4.34
C GLY A 121 -2.62 6.52 3.09
N SER A 122 -1.62 7.32 2.72
CA SER A 122 -1.63 8.21 1.55
C SER A 122 -0.60 7.84 0.47
N ALA A 123 0.13 6.75 0.70
CA ALA A 123 1.22 6.26 -0.17
C ALA A 123 0.72 5.84 -1.56
#